data_AF-A0A2W6RXN7-F1
#
_entry.id   AF-A0A2W6RXN7-F1
#
_cell.length_a   1.000
_cell.length_b   1.000
_cell.length_c   1.000
_cell.angle_alpha   90.00
_cell.angle_beta   90.00
_cell.angle_gamma   90.00
#
_symmetry.space_group_name_H-M   'P 1'
#
loop_
_entity.id
_entity.type
_entity.pdbx_description
1 polymer ?
#
loop_
_entity_poly.entity_id
_entity_poly.type
_entity_poly.pdbx_seq_one_letter_code
_entity_poly.pdbx_strand_id
1 'polypeptide(L)'
;KKDETIFLAKSIYTLIQKKIAEYHLITSSEIQIDCDWTAGTRDDYFKFLKELKKISGKEITCTLRLHQVKDKVQTGIPPVEKVYLMCYSTSSPLENSDKNSILDVNILKSYLSKIDEYPIRKIEVALPIYSWGIVTNHLEKHKLINALSKKDLENHNFKRISENTAEVLKDGFYFGHYLNKGFTIKVEEISYDQLKDVVQFLENKIHNFNIIYYQLDSKFVLNKDFKF
;
A
#
# COMPACT_ATOMS: atom_id res chain seq x y z
N LYS A 1 -27.60 -7.65 11.40
CA LYS A 1 -26.96 -6.93 10.27
C LYS A 1 -27.20 -5.41 10.21
N LYS A 2 -28.42 -4.85 10.09
CA LYS A 2 -28.58 -3.37 10.00
C LYS A 2 -28.10 -2.63 11.25
N ASP A 3 -28.35 -3.21 12.42
CA ASP A 3 -27.93 -2.63 13.69
C ASP A 3 -26.42 -2.79 13.96
N GLU A 4 -25.79 -3.85 13.43
CA GLU A 4 -24.34 -4.10 13.58
C GLU A 4 -23.50 -3.03 12.87
N THR A 5 -23.84 -2.65 11.63
CA THR A 5 -23.09 -1.63 10.89
C THR A 5 -23.16 -0.26 11.57
N ILE A 6 -24.34 0.09 12.09
CA ILE A 6 -24.56 1.35 12.82
C ILE A 6 -23.79 1.32 14.14
N PHE A 7 -23.85 0.20 14.87
CA PHE A 7 -23.08 0.01 16.10
C PHE A 7 -21.57 0.14 15.86
N LEU A 8 -21.05 -0.46 14.78
CA LEU A 8 -19.64 -0.35 14.41
C LEU A 8 -19.27 1.11 14.09
N ALA A 9 -20.06 1.80 13.29
CA ALA A 9 -19.82 3.21 12.96
C ALA A 9 -19.80 4.10 14.21
N LYS A 10 -20.73 3.90 15.14
CA LYS A 10 -20.74 4.61 16.44
C LYS A 10 -19.50 4.28 17.27
N SER A 11 -19.14 3.01 17.37
CA SER A 11 -17.98 2.55 18.14
C SER A 11 -16.67 3.12 17.59
N ILE A 12 -16.48 3.09 16.27
CA ILE A 12 -15.31 3.67 15.59
C ILE A 12 -15.27 5.18 15.81
N TYR A 13 -16.38 5.90 15.63
CA TYR A 13 -16.39 7.34 15.84
C TYR A 13 -16.09 7.71 17.31
N THR A 14 -16.64 6.95 18.27
CA THR A 14 -16.35 7.12 19.70
C THR A 14 -14.88 6.90 20.00
N LEU A 15 -14.27 5.87 19.41
CA LEU A 15 -12.85 5.59 19.55
C LEU A 15 -11.99 6.72 18.98
N ILE A 16 -12.34 7.24 17.80
CA ILE A 16 -11.67 8.39 17.18
C ILE A 16 -11.72 9.60 18.13
N GLN A 17 -12.90 9.96 18.65
CA GLN A 17 -13.05 11.09 19.58
C GLN A 17 -12.22 10.89 20.85
N LYS A 18 -12.23 9.68 21.42
CA LYS A 18 -11.41 9.34 22.58
C LYS A 18 -9.92 9.55 22.30
N LYS A 19 -9.42 9.10 21.14
CA LYS A 19 -8.01 9.22 20.78
C LYS A 19 -7.58 10.67 20.49
N ILE A 20 -8.48 11.46 19.90
CA ILE A 20 -8.28 12.90 19.70
C ILE A 20 -8.09 13.59 21.06
N ALA A 21 -8.97 13.30 22.02
CA ALA A 21 -8.88 13.89 23.36
C ALA A 21 -7.65 13.42 24.13
N GLU A 22 -7.36 12.11 24.10
CA GLU A 22 -6.23 11.50 24.83
C GLU A 22 -4.87 12.07 24.39
N TYR A 23 -4.68 12.27 23.08
CA TYR A 23 -3.41 12.74 22.52
C TYR A 23 -3.42 14.21 22.10
N HIS A 24 -4.50 14.96 22.40
CA HIS A 24 -4.66 16.38 22.04
C HIS A 24 -4.39 16.65 20.56
N LEU A 25 -4.90 15.77 19.69
CA LEU A 25 -4.62 15.83 18.26
C LEU A 25 -5.37 16.98 17.60
N ILE A 26 -4.65 17.76 16.79
CA ILE A 26 -5.28 18.70 15.84
C ILE A 26 -5.86 17.86 14.70
N THR A 27 -7.16 18.01 14.43
CA THR A 27 -7.84 17.18 13.43
C THR A 27 -8.40 17.98 12.27
N SER A 28 -8.52 17.33 11.11
CA SER A 28 -9.18 17.86 9.94
C SER A 28 -10.70 17.55 9.96
N SER A 29 -11.41 18.09 8.97
CA SER A 29 -12.81 17.77 8.68
C SER A 29 -13.00 16.41 8.01
N GLU A 30 -11.94 15.60 7.86
CA GLU A 30 -11.92 14.34 7.14
C GLU A 30 -11.59 13.16 8.05
N ILE A 31 -12.28 12.03 7.82
CA ILE A 31 -11.91 10.71 8.35
C ILE A 31 -11.64 9.79 7.15
N GLN A 32 -10.39 9.40 6.98
CA GLN A 32 -10.01 8.37 6.01
C GLN A 32 -10.11 6.99 6.64
N ILE A 33 -10.80 6.08 5.95
CA ILE A 33 -10.87 4.66 6.32
C ILE A 33 -9.98 3.85 5.39
N ASP A 34 -8.86 3.38 5.91
CA ASP A 34 -8.03 2.39 5.22
C ASP A 34 -8.53 0.98 5.54
N CYS A 35 -9.41 0.47 4.67
CA CYS A 35 -9.98 -0.87 4.80
C CYS A 35 -10.34 -1.38 3.41
N ASP A 36 -9.90 -2.59 3.10
CA ASP A 36 -10.16 -3.23 1.81
C ASP A 36 -11.54 -3.90 1.79
N TRP A 37 -12.13 -4.00 0.61
CA TRP A 37 -13.40 -4.71 0.41
C TRP A 37 -13.35 -5.61 -0.81
N THR A 38 -14.19 -6.64 -0.78
CA THR A 38 -14.37 -7.60 -1.87
C THR A 38 -15.79 -7.49 -2.42
N ALA A 39 -16.07 -8.16 -3.53
CA ALA A 39 -17.43 -8.27 -4.08
C ALA A 39 -18.47 -8.75 -3.05
N GLY A 40 -18.06 -9.61 -2.10
CA GLY A 40 -18.91 -10.17 -1.05
C GLY A 40 -19.06 -9.27 0.19
N THR A 41 -18.12 -8.36 0.45
CA THR A 41 -18.15 -7.46 1.62
C THR A 41 -18.49 -6.01 1.27
N ARG A 42 -18.59 -5.66 -0.03
CA ARG A 42 -18.81 -4.29 -0.50
C ARG A 42 -20.01 -3.61 0.14
N ASP A 43 -21.14 -4.33 0.26
CA ASP A 43 -22.42 -3.70 0.63
C ASP A 43 -22.41 -3.31 2.10
N ASP A 44 -21.85 -4.19 2.95
CA ASP A 44 -21.67 -3.93 4.37
C ASP A 44 -20.65 -2.80 4.60
N TYR A 45 -19.54 -2.78 3.83
CA TYR A 45 -18.55 -1.71 3.89
C TYR A 45 -19.12 -0.35 3.43
N PHE A 46 -19.83 -0.31 2.30
CA PHE A 46 -20.41 0.93 1.78
C PHE A 46 -21.49 1.47 2.70
N LYS A 47 -22.26 0.59 3.33
CA LYS A 47 -23.20 0.97 4.37
C LYS A 47 -22.49 1.54 5.59
N PHE A 48 -21.39 0.93 6.03
CA PHE A 48 -20.56 1.45 7.12
C PHE A 48 -20.08 2.88 6.84
N LEU A 49 -19.55 3.14 5.65
CA LEU A 49 -19.09 4.48 5.25
C LEU A 49 -20.22 5.52 5.30
N LYS A 50 -21.41 5.16 4.81
CA LYS A 50 -22.60 6.03 4.86
C LYS A 50 -23.03 6.33 6.29
N GLU A 51 -23.09 5.33 7.16
CA GLU A 51 -23.49 5.52 8.56
C GLU A 51 -22.43 6.32 9.33
N LEU A 52 -21.14 6.07 9.10
CA LEU A 52 -20.06 6.86 9.69
C LEU A 52 -20.12 8.33 9.27
N LYS A 53 -20.42 8.62 7.99
CA LYS A 53 -20.62 9.99 7.50
C LYS A 53 -21.77 10.68 8.25
N LYS A 54 -22.91 10.01 8.41
CA LYS A 54 -24.07 10.54 9.15
C LYS A 54 -23.75 10.82 10.62
N ILE A 55 -23.08 9.89 11.28
CA ILE A 55 -22.80 9.97 12.74
C ILE A 55 -21.74 11.03 13.03
N SER A 56 -20.67 11.08 12.23
CA SER A 56 -19.55 11.98 12.46
C SER A 56 -19.80 13.40 11.98
N GLY A 57 -20.65 13.58 10.96
CA GLY A 57 -20.80 14.86 10.25
C GLY A 57 -19.55 15.29 9.49
N LYS A 58 -18.53 14.42 9.39
CA LYS A 58 -17.25 14.67 8.71
C LYS A 58 -17.27 14.14 7.27
N GLU A 59 -16.34 14.64 6.45
CA GLU A 59 -16.05 14.02 5.16
C GLU A 59 -15.47 12.62 5.41
N ILE A 60 -16.03 11.62 4.74
CA ILE A 60 -15.52 10.25 4.79
C ILE A 60 -14.85 9.94 3.48
N THR A 61 -13.61 9.46 3.56
CA THR A 61 -12.80 9.03 2.43
C THR A 61 -12.31 7.60 2.68
N CYS A 62 -11.87 6.93 1.63
CA CYS A 62 -11.32 5.58 1.76
C CYS A 62 -10.12 5.37 0.85
N THR A 63 -9.32 4.35 1.16
CA THR A 63 -8.32 3.84 0.23
C THR A 63 -9.00 3.09 -0.91
N LEU A 64 -8.36 3.07 -2.08
CA LEU A 64 -8.84 2.40 -3.29
C LEU A 64 -7.68 1.60 -3.89
N ARG A 65 -7.88 0.29 -4.08
CA ARG A 65 -6.88 -0.60 -4.69
C ARG A 65 -6.96 -0.57 -6.22
N LEU A 66 -5.84 -0.89 -6.87
CA LEU A 66 -5.76 -1.00 -8.33
C LEU A 66 -6.82 -1.93 -8.92
N HIS A 67 -7.05 -3.10 -8.30
CA HIS A 67 -8.03 -4.07 -8.80
C HIS A 67 -9.47 -3.57 -8.66
N GLN A 68 -9.78 -2.75 -7.65
CA GLN A 68 -11.11 -2.13 -7.48
C GLN A 68 -11.40 -1.06 -8.55
N VAL A 69 -10.35 -0.44 -9.11
CA VAL A 69 -10.49 0.42 -10.29
C VAL A 69 -10.82 -0.41 -11.52
N LYS A 70 -10.00 -1.44 -11.78
CA LYS A 70 -10.12 -2.31 -12.96
C LYS A 70 -11.47 -3.02 -13.00
N ASP A 71 -11.85 -3.62 -11.87
CA ASP A 71 -13.02 -4.49 -11.75
C ASP A 71 -14.20 -3.78 -11.06
N LYS A 72 -14.32 -2.45 -11.24
CA LYS A 72 -15.30 -1.58 -10.57
C LYS A 72 -16.76 -2.05 -10.64
N VAL A 73 -17.13 -2.76 -11.71
CA VAL A 73 -18.46 -3.36 -11.87
C VAL A 73 -18.68 -4.48 -10.84
N GLN A 74 -17.65 -5.29 -10.60
CA GLN A 74 -17.70 -6.40 -9.66
C GLN A 74 -17.41 -5.99 -8.22
N THR A 75 -16.52 -5.03 -7.98
CA THR A 75 -16.18 -4.57 -6.61
C THR A 75 -17.09 -3.46 -6.12
N GLY A 76 -17.80 -2.78 -7.02
CA GLY A 76 -18.59 -1.59 -6.71
C GLY A 76 -17.72 -0.35 -6.50
N ILE A 77 -18.40 0.81 -6.47
CA ILE A 77 -17.79 2.12 -6.26
C ILE A 77 -18.16 2.62 -4.86
N PRO A 78 -17.18 2.98 -4.00
CA PRO A 78 -17.48 3.39 -2.64
C PRO A 78 -18.28 4.70 -2.61
N PRO A 79 -19.23 4.86 -1.67
CA PRO A 79 -20.11 6.03 -1.60
C PRO A 79 -19.42 7.22 -0.91
N VAL A 80 -18.26 7.62 -1.43
CA VAL A 80 -17.42 8.73 -0.92
C VAL A 80 -17.12 9.73 -2.03
N GLU A 81 -16.75 10.95 -1.64
CA GLU A 81 -16.46 12.03 -2.60
C GLU A 81 -14.99 12.07 -3.02
N LYS A 82 -14.10 11.51 -2.19
CA LYS A 82 -12.65 11.45 -2.40
C LYS A 82 -12.10 10.07 -2.00
N VAL A 83 -11.14 9.58 -2.78
CA VAL A 83 -10.43 8.32 -2.54
C VAL A 83 -8.93 8.51 -2.58
N TYR A 84 -8.21 7.57 -1.95
CA TYR A 84 -6.76 7.50 -1.93
C TYR A 84 -6.31 6.25 -2.70
N LEU A 85 -5.92 6.44 -3.96
CA LEU A 85 -5.53 5.38 -4.87
C LEU A 85 -4.15 4.83 -4.49
N MET A 86 -4.11 3.58 -4.02
CA MET A 86 -2.87 2.89 -3.67
C MET A 86 -2.20 2.34 -4.92
N CYS A 87 -1.15 3.03 -5.36
CA CYS A 87 -0.36 2.70 -6.54
C CYS A 87 0.83 1.77 -6.21
N TYR A 88 0.56 0.71 -5.44
CA TYR A 88 1.53 -0.29 -5.02
C TYR A 88 0.85 -1.62 -4.67
N SER A 89 1.65 -2.64 -4.33
CA SER A 89 1.22 -4.03 -4.09
C SER A 89 0.56 -4.63 -5.32
N THR A 90 1.22 -4.53 -6.48
CA THR A 90 0.69 -5.00 -7.77
C THR A 90 0.58 -6.52 -7.89
N SER A 91 1.30 -7.27 -7.05
CA SER A 91 1.18 -8.72 -6.93
C SER A 91 1.52 -9.16 -5.49
N SER A 92 1.38 -10.45 -5.21
CA SER A 92 1.78 -11.00 -3.91
C SER A 92 3.30 -11.19 -3.85
N PRO A 93 4.00 -10.75 -2.78
CA PRO A 93 5.41 -11.08 -2.55
C PRO A 93 5.66 -12.55 -2.23
N LEU A 94 4.59 -13.32 -1.97
CA LEU A 94 4.64 -14.73 -1.61
C LEU A 94 4.41 -15.65 -2.80
N GLU A 95 4.12 -15.09 -3.98
CA GLU A 95 4.08 -15.84 -5.23
C GLU A 95 5.50 -15.98 -5.78
N ASN A 96 5.85 -17.18 -6.27
CA ASN A 96 7.11 -17.42 -6.98
C ASN A 96 7.09 -16.70 -8.34
N SER A 97 7.36 -15.40 -8.31
CA SER A 97 7.40 -14.51 -9.46
C SER A 97 8.68 -13.68 -9.45
N ASP A 98 9.28 -13.52 -10.61
CA ASP A 98 10.45 -12.65 -10.80
C ASP A 98 10.07 -11.15 -10.78
N LYS A 99 8.77 -10.84 -10.84
CA LYS A 99 8.27 -9.47 -10.80
C LYS A 99 8.50 -8.83 -9.43
N ASN A 100 8.62 -7.51 -9.42
CA ASN A 100 8.64 -6.72 -8.20
C ASN A 100 7.19 -6.61 -7.69
N SER A 101 6.92 -7.22 -6.55
CA SER A 101 5.55 -7.25 -6.00
C SER A 101 5.10 -5.93 -5.39
N ILE A 102 6.04 -5.05 -5.04
CA ILE A 102 5.75 -3.68 -4.58
C ILE A 102 5.14 -2.86 -5.73
N LEU A 103 5.77 -2.89 -6.91
CA LEU A 103 5.30 -2.13 -8.08
C LEU A 103 5.82 -2.73 -9.40
N ASP A 104 4.90 -3.28 -10.17
CA ASP A 104 5.03 -3.53 -11.61
C ASP A 104 4.28 -2.43 -12.37
N VAL A 105 5.02 -1.55 -13.04
CA VAL A 105 4.47 -0.38 -13.74
C VAL A 105 3.52 -0.78 -14.88
N ASN A 106 3.78 -1.91 -15.56
CA ASN A 106 2.92 -2.38 -16.64
C ASN A 106 1.57 -2.87 -16.11
N ILE A 107 1.59 -3.61 -14.99
CA ILE A 107 0.36 -4.03 -14.31
C ILE A 107 -0.44 -2.82 -13.86
N LEU A 108 0.21 -1.85 -13.21
CA LEU A 108 -0.43 -0.61 -12.77
C LEU A 108 -1.09 0.13 -13.94
N LYS A 109 -0.35 0.36 -15.03
CA LYS A 109 -0.87 1.04 -16.24
C LYS A 109 -2.06 0.30 -16.85
N SER A 110 -2.01 -1.03 -16.87
CA SER A 110 -3.14 -1.86 -17.35
C SER A 110 -4.38 -1.66 -16.48
N TYR A 111 -4.24 -1.73 -15.15
CA TYR A 111 -5.35 -1.65 -14.21
C TYR A 111 -5.98 -0.25 -14.18
N LEU A 112 -5.16 0.78 -14.39
CA LEU A 112 -5.56 2.19 -14.39
C LEU A 112 -5.79 2.76 -15.80
N SER A 113 -5.80 1.92 -16.83
CA SER A 113 -5.97 2.33 -18.22
C SER A 113 -7.25 3.17 -18.46
N LYS A 114 -8.28 2.96 -17.64
CA LYS A 114 -9.58 3.68 -17.68
C LYS A 114 -9.91 4.42 -16.39
N ILE A 115 -8.90 4.83 -15.61
CA ILE A 115 -9.14 5.59 -14.36
C ILE A 115 -9.85 6.93 -14.62
N ASP A 116 -9.67 7.52 -15.80
CA ASP A 116 -10.37 8.71 -16.29
C ASP A 116 -11.89 8.48 -16.48
N GLU A 117 -12.34 7.22 -16.58
CA GLU A 117 -13.75 6.84 -16.58
C GLU A 117 -14.26 6.44 -15.17
N TYR A 118 -13.45 6.57 -14.12
CA TYR A 118 -13.86 6.25 -12.76
C TYR A 118 -14.79 7.35 -12.20
N PRO A 119 -15.93 7.03 -11.57
CA PRO A 119 -16.92 8.05 -11.21
C PRO A 119 -16.49 9.03 -10.12
N ILE A 120 -15.58 8.63 -9.23
CA ILE A 120 -15.04 9.52 -8.18
C ILE A 120 -13.90 10.35 -8.78
N ARG A 121 -14.09 11.67 -8.84
CA ARG A 121 -13.14 12.59 -9.51
C ARG A 121 -12.01 13.09 -8.61
N LYS A 122 -12.22 13.15 -7.29
CA LYS A 122 -11.17 13.52 -6.33
C LYS A 122 -10.38 12.27 -5.97
N ILE A 123 -9.21 12.11 -6.56
CA ILE A 123 -8.34 10.96 -6.35
C ILE A 123 -6.99 11.50 -5.87
N GLU A 124 -6.61 11.17 -4.65
CA GLU A 124 -5.25 11.35 -4.16
C GLU A 124 -4.45 10.09 -4.47
N VAL A 125 -3.14 10.22 -4.70
CA VAL A 125 -2.31 9.09 -5.15
C VAL A 125 -1.32 8.70 -4.06
N ALA A 126 -1.34 7.45 -3.64
CA ALA A 126 -0.35 6.91 -2.70
C ALA A 126 0.70 6.10 -3.45
N LEU A 127 1.98 6.48 -3.34
CA LEU A 127 3.11 5.84 -4.04
C LEU A 127 4.03 5.09 -3.06
N PRO A 128 4.63 3.96 -3.48
CA PRO A 128 5.55 3.19 -2.67
C PRO A 128 6.95 3.82 -2.68
N ILE A 129 7.45 4.20 -1.51
CA ILE A 129 8.86 4.60 -1.34
C ILE A 129 9.64 3.64 -0.44
N TYR A 130 9.02 2.52 -0.08
CA TYR A 130 9.59 1.49 0.76
C TYR A 130 10.25 0.38 -0.07
N SER A 131 10.99 -0.48 0.63
CA SER A 131 11.59 -1.69 0.09
C SER A 131 11.45 -2.82 1.10
N TRP A 132 11.58 -4.06 0.65
CA TRP A 132 11.65 -5.23 1.51
C TRP A 132 12.56 -6.31 0.93
N GLY A 133 12.96 -7.25 1.78
CA GLY A 133 13.54 -8.52 1.34
C GLY A 133 12.58 -9.67 1.62
N ILE A 134 12.42 -10.53 0.62
CA ILE A 134 11.71 -11.80 0.71
C ILE A 134 12.76 -12.87 1.01
N VAL A 135 12.73 -13.40 2.23
CA VAL A 135 13.57 -14.52 2.65
C VAL A 135 12.84 -15.82 2.36
N THR A 136 13.49 -16.72 1.65
CA THR A 136 12.97 -18.07 1.36
C THR A 136 13.86 -19.11 2.03
N ASN A 137 13.24 -20.01 2.80
CA ASN A 137 13.95 -21.12 3.45
C ASN A 137 14.00 -22.37 2.56
N HIS A 138 14.64 -23.44 3.04
CA HIS A 138 14.74 -24.73 2.33
C HIS A 138 13.41 -25.43 2.04
N LEU A 139 12.31 -25.01 2.70
CA LEU A 139 10.96 -25.54 2.50
C LEU A 139 10.09 -24.58 1.68
N GLU A 140 10.71 -23.65 0.95
CA GLU A 140 10.04 -22.62 0.13
C GLU A 140 9.09 -21.71 0.93
N LYS A 141 9.26 -21.62 2.25
CA LYS A 141 8.48 -20.68 3.06
C LYS A 141 9.11 -19.29 3.00
N HIS A 142 8.26 -18.31 2.71
CA HIS A 142 8.65 -16.92 2.58
C HIS A 142 8.46 -16.13 3.89
N LYS A 143 9.34 -15.17 4.13
CA LYS A 143 9.22 -14.16 5.20
C LYS A 143 9.66 -12.80 4.67
N LEU A 144 8.91 -11.76 4.99
CA LEU A 144 9.27 -10.39 4.66
C LEU A 144 10.13 -9.74 5.74
N ILE A 145 11.16 -9.02 5.31
CA ILE A 145 11.98 -8.14 6.13
C ILE A 145 11.86 -6.73 5.53
N ASN A 146 11.31 -5.79 6.29
CA ASN A 146 11.14 -4.42 5.82
C ASN A 146 12.48 -3.69 5.72
N ALA A 147 12.57 -2.72 4.80
CA ALA A 147 13.70 -1.82 4.64
C ALA A 147 15.04 -2.49 4.27
N LEU A 148 14.98 -3.54 3.45
CA LEU A 148 16.16 -4.08 2.77
C LEU A 148 16.32 -3.50 1.37
N SER A 149 17.55 -3.19 1.01
CA SER A 149 17.98 -2.65 -0.27
C SER A 149 19.02 -3.56 -0.92
N LYS A 150 19.30 -3.35 -2.21
CA LYS A 150 20.33 -4.14 -2.92
C LYS A 150 21.71 -4.02 -2.27
N LYS A 151 21.98 -2.89 -1.62
CA LYS A 151 23.22 -2.65 -0.87
C LYS A 151 23.35 -3.57 0.34
N ASP A 152 22.24 -3.92 0.98
CA ASP A 152 22.26 -4.84 2.13
C ASP A 152 22.67 -6.27 1.74
N LEU A 153 22.60 -6.61 0.44
CA LEU A 153 23.10 -7.87 -0.09
C LEU A 153 24.63 -7.88 -0.26
N GLU A 154 25.32 -6.74 -0.08
CA GLU A 154 26.78 -6.62 -0.12
C GLU A 154 27.40 -7.05 1.21
N ASN A 155 27.23 -8.33 1.54
CA ASN A 155 27.73 -8.94 2.78
C ASN A 155 28.68 -10.09 2.44
N HIS A 156 29.82 -10.17 3.14
CA HIS A 156 30.80 -11.25 2.97
C HIS A 156 30.24 -12.64 3.31
N ASN A 157 29.17 -12.71 4.10
CA ASN A 157 28.46 -13.96 4.41
C ASN A 157 27.36 -14.27 3.39
N PHE A 158 27.17 -13.47 2.34
CA PHE A 158 26.20 -13.71 1.29
C PHE A 158 26.89 -13.94 -0.06
N LYS A 159 26.31 -14.81 -0.89
CA LYS A 159 26.71 -15.00 -2.28
C LYS A 159 25.65 -14.41 -3.19
N ARG A 160 26.00 -13.39 -3.97
CA ARG A 160 25.07 -12.84 -4.98
C ARG A 160 24.76 -13.90 -6.03
N ILE A 161 23.47 -14.11 -6.26
CA ILE A 161 22.92 -14.96 -7.33
C ILE A 161 22.53 -14.07 -8.52
N SER A 162 21.96 -12.89 -8.23
CA SER A 162 21.59 -11.87 -9.20
C SER A 162 21.83 -10.46 -8.62
N GLU A 163 21.41 -9.42 -9.34
CA GLU A 163 21.47 -8.04 -8.86
C GLU A 163 20.66 -7.82 -7.57
N ASN A 164 19.53 -8.52 -7.44
CA ASN A 164 18.58 -8.36 -6.34
C ASN A 164 18.42 -9.61 -5.46
N THR A 165 19.19 -10.68 -5.69
CA THR A 165 19.06 -11.92 -4.92
C THR A 165 20.42 -12.42 -4.44
N ALA A 166 20.47 -12.84 -3.18
CA ALA A 166 21.65 -13.47 -2.60
C ALA A 166 21.31 -14.72 -1.77
N GLU A 167 22.25 -15.65 -1.69
CA GLU A 167 22.21 -16.83 -0.83
C GLU A 167 23.00 -16.57 0.46
N VAL A 168 22.48 -17.00 1.60
CA VAL A 168 23.18 -16.95 2.89
C VAL A 168 24.24 -18.06 2.95
N LEU A 169 25.50 -17.72 3.18
CA LEU A 169 26.61 -18.68 3.26
C LEU A 169 26.90 -19.17 4.68
N LYS A 170 26.45 -18.43 5.70
CA LYS A 170 26.74 -18.69 7.10
C LYS A 170 25.53 -18.39 7.98
N ASP A 171 25.20 -19.32 8.87
CA ASP A 171 24.16 -19.13 9.89
C ASP A 171 24.46 -17.90 10.75
N GLY A 172 23.44 -17.11 11.06
CA GLY A 172 23.62 -15.93 11.89
C GLY A 172 22.40 -15.02 11.98
N PHE A 173 22.54 -13.96 12.77
CA PHE A 173 21.56 -12.90 12.84
C PHE A 173 21.85 -11.84 11.79
N TYR A 174 20.89 -11.64 10.88
CA TYR A 174 20.91 -10.61 9.85
C TYR A 174 19.60 -9.85 9.89
N PHE A 175 19.66 -8.52 9.85
CA PHE A 175 18.47 -7.66 9.80
C PHE A 175 17.44 -7.94 10.92
N GLY A 176 17.92 -8.29 12.12
CA GLY A 176 17.06 -8.63 13.27
C GLY A 176 16.44 -10.04 13.23
N HIS A 177 16.89 -10.91 12.32
CA HIS A 177 16.37 -12.26 12.15
C HIS A 177 17.48 -13.30 12.06
N TYR A 178 17.27 -14.49 12.63
CA TYR A 178 18.17 -15.62 12.45
C TYR A 178 17.94 -16.27 11.08
N LEU A 179 18.94 -16.25 10.22
CA LEU A 179 18.91 -16.88 8.89
C LEU A 179 19.92 -18.02 8.85
N ASN A 180 19.50 -19.17 8.30
CA ASN A 180 20.38 -20.31 8.10
C ASN A 180 21.09 -20.21 6.74
N LYS A 181 22.25 -20.84 6.64
CA LYS A 181 22.97 -21.08 5.41
C LYS A 181 22.06 -21.76 4.39
N GLY A 182 22.12 -21.31 3.15
CA GLY A 182 21.32 -21.76 2.02
C GLY A 182 19.93 -21.15 1.95
N PHE A 183 19.55 -20.24 2.86
CA PHE A 183 18.38 -19.39 2.65
C PHE A 183 18.69 -18.38 1.54
N THR A 184 17.67 -17.97 0.78
CA THR A 184 17.80 -16.91 -0.23
C THR A 184 17.10 -15.64 0.22
N ILE A 185 17.66 -14.49 -0.14
CA ILE A 185 17.07 -13.17 0.10
C ILE A 185 16.90 -12.49 -1.25
N LYS A 186 15.66 -12.24 -1.67
CA LYS A 186 15.31 -11.40 -2.83
C LYS A 186 14.89 -10.02 -2.35
N VAL A 187 15.58 -8.97 -2.76
CA VAL A 187 15.24 -7.59 -2.47
C VAL A 187 14.30 -7.03 -3.53
N GLU A 188 13.28 -6.33 -3.08
CA GLU A 188 12.41 -5.51 -3.91
C GLU A 188 12.44 -4.07 -3.41
N GLU A 189 12.87 -3.17 -4.28
CA GLU A 189 12.96 -1.73 -4.04
C GLU A 189 12.43 -1.00 -5.26
N ILE A 190 11.97 0.24 -5.07
CA ILE A 190 11.40 1.07 -6.14
C ILE A 190 12.42 2.13 -6.57
N SER A 191 12.71 2.15 -7.87
CA SER A 191 13.56 3.18 -8.46
C SER A 191 12.82 4.51 -8.65
N TYR A 192 13.57 5.60 -8.70
CA TYR A 192 13.01 6.92 -8.98
C TYR A 192 12.37 6.98 -10.38
N ASP A 193 12.97 6.34 -11.38
CA ASP A 193 12.42 6.29 -12.74
C ASP A 193 11.06 5.58 -12.81
N GLN A 194 10.87 4.51 -12.02
CA GLN A 194 9.56 3.87 -11.90
C GLN A 194 8.51 4.79 -11.29
N LEU A 195 8.87 5.56 -10.24
CA LEU A 195 7.95 6.54 -9.65
C LEU A 195 7.59 7.63 -10.64
N LYS A 196 8.59 8.17 -11.34
CA LYS A 196 8.40 9.20 -12.36
C LYS A 196 7.49 8.73 -13.49
N ASP A 197 7.70 7.51 -14.00
CA ASP A 197 6.86 6.94 -15.06
C ASP A 197 5.40 6.77 -14.60
N VAL A 198 5.18 6.34 -13.35
CA VAL A 198 3.83 6.25 -12.77
C VAL A 198 3.20 7.63 -12.63
N VAL A 199 3.91 8.63 -12.09
CA VAL A 199 3.40 10.00 -11.93
C VAL A 199 2.99 10.58 -13.29
N GLN A 200 3.88 10.53 -14.29
CA GLN A 200 3.58 11.04 -15.63
C GLN A 200 2.39 10.34 -16.28
N PHE A 201 2.25 9.02 -16.09
CA PHE A 201 1.08 8.28 -16.57
C PHE A 201 -0.22 8.77 -15.89
N LEU A 202 -0.18 9.03 -14.58
CA LEU A 202 -1.35 9.45 -13.81
C LEU A 202 -1.74 10.91 -14.09
N GLU A 203 -0.79 11.82 -14.28
CA GLU A 203 -1.06 13.23 -14.62
C GLU A 203 -1.83 13.38 -15.93
N ASN A 204 -1.63 12.46 -16.87
CA ASN A 204 -2.38 12.42 -18.12
C ASN A 204 -3.83 11.92 -17.96
N LYS A 205 -4.21 11.42 -16.77
CA LYS A 205 -5.50 10.74 -16.53
C LYS A 205 -6.30 11.27 -15.35
N ILE A 206 -5.62 11.78 -14.32
CA ILE A 206 -6.21 12.31 -13.08
C ILE A 206 -5.88 13.79 -13.01
N HIS A 207 -6.91 14.62 -12.97
CA HIS A 207 -6.74 16.06 -12.86
C HIS A 207 -6.36 16.45 -11.43
N ASN A 208 -5.12 16.92 -11.24
CA ASN A 208 -4.57 17.45 -9.98
C ASN A 208 -4.75 16.51 -8.78
N PHE A 209 -3.67 15.84 -8.37
CA PHE A 209 -3.64 15.00 -7.18
C PHE A 209 -2.44 15.34 -6.31
N ASN A 210 -2.57 15.13 -4.99
CA ASN A 210 -1.42 15.09 -4.11
C ASN A 210 -0.82 13.69 -4.11
N ILE A 211 0.49 13.64 -3.97
CA ILE A 211 1.22 12.39 -3.75
C ILE A 211 1.38 12.17 -2.26
N ILE A 212 1.05 10.95 -1.82
CA ILE A 212 1.13 10.51 -0.43
C ILE A 212 2.11 9.35 -0.35
N TYR A 213 3.00 9.44 0.62
CA TYR A 213 3.92 8.36 0.94
C TYR A 213 3.53 7.77 2.28
N TYR A 214 2.94 6.58 2.28
CA TYR A 214 2.66 5.84 3.52
C TYR A 214 3.94 5.22 4.05
N GLN A 215 4.79 6.05 4.66
CA GLN A 215 6.02 5.61 5.29
C GLN A 215 6.34 6.47 6.51
N LEU A 216 6.60 5.79 7.62
CA LEU A 216 6.98 6.39 8.90
C LEU A 216 8.48 6.28 9.19
N ASP A 217 9.22 5.46 8.43
CA ASP A 217 10.66 5.36 8.56
C ASP A 217 11.37 6.48 7.79
N SER A 218 12.08 7.33 8.54
CA SER A 218 12.80 8.50 8.05
C SER A 218 13.85 8.16 7.00
N LYS A 219 14.40 6.94 6.99
CA LYS A 219 15.39 6.49 5.99
C LYS A 219 14.87 6.58 4.56
N PHE A 220 13.55 6.48 4.36
CA PHE A 220 12.95 6.54 3.02
C PHE A 220 12.58 7.95 2.58
N VAL A 221 12.60 8.93 3.49
CA VAL A 221 12.17 10.31 3.27
C VAL A 221 13.37 11.27 3.26
N LEU A 222 14.40 11.00 4.07
CA LEU A 222 15.60 11.83 4.16
C LEU A 222 16.39 11.80 2.84
N ASN A 223 16.79 12.98 2.37
CA ASN A 223 17.61 13.20 1.16
C ASN A 223 17.00 12.74 -0.18
N LYS A 224 15.68 12.54 -0.27
CA LYS A 224 14.98 12.33 -1.55
C LYS A 224 14.39 13.64 -2.07
N ASP A 225 14.68 13.97 -3.32
CA ASP A 225 14.01 15.06 -4.03
C ASP A 225 12.73 14.50 -4.68
N PHE A 226 11.58 14.78 -4.08
CA PHE A 226 10.26 14.34 -4.56
C PHE A 226 9.63 15.35 -5.54
N LYS A 227 10.43 16.19 -6.19
CA LYS A 227 10.00 16.98 -7.33
C LYS A 227 9.91 16.06 -8.55
N PHE A 228 8.70 15.76 -8.97
CA PHE A 228 8.41 15.09 -10.23
C PHE A 228 8.02 16.12 -11.28
#